data_AF-A0AAV3NNR9-F1
#
_entry.id   AF-A0AAV3NNR9-F1
#
_cell.length_a   1.000
_cell.length_b   1.000
_cell.length_c   1.000
_cell.angle_alpha   90.00
_cell.angle_beta   90.00
_cell.angle_gamma   90.00
#
_symmetry.space_group_name_H-M   'P 1'
#
loop_
_entity.id
_entity.type
_entity.pdbx_description
1 polymer ?
#
loop_
_entity_poly.entity_id
_entity_poly.type
_entity_poly.pdbx_seq_one_letter_code
_entity_poly.pdbx_strand_id
1 'polypeptide(L)'
;MDGNNQIYPLAFGAATENDHTWSWFFEKLHHIIGARDDLVFISDPRYKVKAKEFLYGIAKAYTEIDFEERIHQIRATKKNVYDYLIDADPKKWARCYFPAMRYSIITTNIAESMNDLLKEAREFPILGMLETIRTKLQGWFHDRLQLAKQWMSMLTPYAERKLAKRDDKSCHFKVHPIDQWRFYLLDNHRNSTVDTT
;
A
#
# COMPACT_ATOMS: atom_id res chain seq x y z
N MET A 1 -4.70 -4.24 -4.91
CA MET A 1 -3.66 -5.18 -5.38
C MET A 1 -4.20 -6.57 -5.18
N ASP A 2 -3.93 -7.50 -6.10
CA ASP A 2 -4.29 -8.91 -5.91
C ASP A 2 -3.21 -9.69 -5.13
N GLY A 3 -3.48 -10.97 -4.84
CA GLY A 3 -2.58 -11.84 -4.09
C GLY A 3 -1.22 -12.10 -4.77
N ASN A 4 -1.07 -11.76 -6.06
CA ASN A 4 0.19 -11.88 -6.80
C ASN A 4 0.92 -10.52 -6.94
N ASN A 5 0.54 -9.53 -6.12
CA ASN A 5 1.10 -8.18 -6.13
C ASN A 5 0.95 -7.47 -7.49
N GLN A 6 -0.18 -7.67 -8.17
CA GLN A 6 -0.54 -6.94 -9.39
C GLN A 6 -1.65 -5.93 -9.11
N ILE A 7 -1.68 -4.85 -9.91
CA ILE A 7 -2.71 -3.81 -9.82
C ILE A 7 -4.05 -4.40 -10.25
N TYR A 8 -5.09 -4.26 -9.44
CA TYR A 8 -6.44 -4.73 -9.80
C TYR A 8 -7.38 -3.52 -9.76
N PRO A 9 -7.66 -2.88 -10.92
CA PRO A 9 -8.56 -1.75 -10.98
C PRO A 9 -9.99 -2.17 -10.63
N LEU A 10 -10.62 -1.47 -9.68
CA LEU A 10 -12.00 -1.74 -9.26
C LEU A 10 -13.02 -0.84 -9.95
N ALA A 11 -12.66 0.41 -10.21
CA ALA A 11 -13.50 1.41 -10.85
C ALA A 11 -12.65 2.45 -11.58
N PHE A 12 -13.25 3.11 -12.58
CA PHE A 12 -12.66 4.24 -13.31
C PHE A 12 -13.64 5.41 -13.32
N GLY A 13 -13.12 6.63 -13.19
CA GLY A 13 -13.87 7.87 -13.35
C GLY A 13 -13.21 8.74 -14.40
N ALA A 14 -13.97 9.21 -15.39
CA ALA A 14 -13.54 10.22 -16.34
C ALA A 14 -14.29 11.51 -16.01
N ALA A 15 -13.62 12.44 -15.34
CA ALA A 15 -14.21 13.69 -14.88
C ALA A 15 -13.13 14.78 -14.76
N THR A 16 -13.56 16.02 -14.61
CA THR A 16 -12.68 17.12 -14.19
C THR A 16 -12.33 16.98 -12.71
N GLU A 17 -11.15 17.43 -12.29
CA GLU A 17 -10.70 17.29 -10.90
C GLU A 17 -11.29 18.43 -10.04
N ASN A 18 -12.40 18.17 -9.35
CA ASN A 18 -13.02 19.11 -8.41
C ASN A 18 -13.81 18.37 -7.32
N ASP A 19 -14.21 19.09 -6.27
CA ASP A 19 -14.88 18.49 -5.11
C ASP A 19 -16.20 17.80 -5.46
N HIS A 20 -16.94 18.35 -6.43
CA HIS A 20 -18.22 17.79 -6.86
C HIS A 20 -18.04 16.43 -7.58
N THR A 21 -17.07 16.34 -8.49
CA THR A 21 -16.80 15.10 -9.24
C THR A 21 -16.18 14.03 -8.35
N TRP A 22 -15.32 14.41 -7.39
CA TRP A 22 -14.82 13.48 -6.38
C TRP A 22 -15.94 12.96 -5.48
N SER A 23 -16.83 13.84 -5.01
CA SER A 23 -17.99 13.45 -4.19
C SER A 23 -18.87 12.45 -4.95
N TRP A 24 -19.22 12.75 -6.20
CA TRP A 24 -19.96 11.84 -7.07
C TRP A 24 -19.26 10.48 -7.21
N PHE A 25 -17.94 10.47 -7.46
CA PHE A 25 -17.20 9.22 -7.64
C PHE A 25 -17.22 8.37 -6.38
N PHE A 26 -16.99 8.95 -5.20
CA PHE A 26 -17.00 8.22 -3.94
C PHE A 26 -18.41 7.75 -3.55
N GLU A 27 -19.45 8.53 -3.85
CA GLU A 27 -20.84 8.08 -3.67
C GLU A 27 -21.14 6.84 -4.53
N LYS A 28 -20.74 6.84 -5.81
CA LYS A 28 -20.92 5.68 -6.69
C LYS A 28 -20.08 4.49 -6.24
N LEU A 29 -18.84 4.73 -5.83
CA LEU A 29 -17.98 3.68 -5.31
C LEU A 29 -18.60 3.05 -4.05
N HIS A 30 -19.04 3.88 -3.10
CA HIS A 30 -19.70 3.42 -1.87
C HIS A 30 -20.97 2.61 -2.14
N HIS A 31 -21.79 3.03 -3.11
CA HIS A 31 -22.96 2.26 -3.53
C HIS A 31 -22.60 0.85 -4.04
N ILE A 32 -21.44 0.69 -4.67
CA ILE A 32 -21.00 -0.60 -5.24
C ILE A 32 -20.34 -1.48 -4.18
N ILE A 33 -19.44 -0.93 -3.37
CA ILE A 33 -18.61 -1.73 -2.43
C ILE A 33 -19.16 -1.79 -1.00
N GLY A 34 -20.14 -0.95 -0.68
CA GLY A 34 -20.73 -0.81 0.65
C GLY A 34 -19.84 -0.05 1.64
N ALA A 35 -20.28 -0.03 2.91
CA ALA A 35 -19.46 0.44 4.02
C ALA A 35 -18.41 -0.62 4.37
N ARG A 36 -17.16 -0.20 4.53
CA ARG A 36 -16.04 -1.07 4.86
C ARG A 36 -15.10 -0.37 5.84
N ASP A 37 -14.99 -0.93 7.04
CA ASP A 37 -14.14 -0.40 8.11
C ASP A 37 -12.64 -0.59 7.82
N ASP A 38 -12.31 -1.50 6.90
CA ASP A 38 -10.95 -1.82 6.46
C ASP A 38 -10.52 -1.06 5.20
N LEU A 39 -11.36 -0.17 4.66
CA LEU A 39 -11.07 0.58 3.44
C LEU A 39 -10.08 1.72 3.71
N VAL A 40 -8.99 1.73 2.95
CA VAL A 40 -7.95 2.77 3.04
C VAL A 40 -7.81 3.50 1.72
N PHE A 41 -7.86 4.83 1.77
CA PHE A 41 -7.55 5.68 0.63
C PHE A 41 -6.08 6.11 0.67
N ILE A 42 -5.41 6.02 -0.48
CA ILE A 42 -4.04 6.50 -0.67
C ILE A 42 -4.10 7.47 -1.84
N SER A 43 -3.85 8.75 -1.57
CA SER A 43 -3.67 9.79 -2.57
C SER A 43 -2.21 10.19 -2.67
N ASP A 44 -1.79 10.80 -3.78
CA ASP A 44 -0.45 11.39 -3.86
C ASP A 44 -0.50 12.79 -3.30
N PRO A 45 0.01 13.04 -2.10
CA PRO A 45 0.19 14.41 -1.70
C PRO A 45 1.33 15.01 -2.55
N ARG A 46 1.09 16.20 -3.09
CA ARG A 46 2.05 16.99 -3.90
C ARG A 46 3.23 17.51 -3.04
N TYR A 47 3.91 16.62 -2.32
CA TYR A 47 5.07 16.91 -1.48
C TYR A 47 6.39 16.59 -2.20
N LYS A 48 7.45 17.32 -1.82
CA LYS A 48 8.83 17.08 -2.31
C LYS A 48 9.32 15.69 -1.91
N VAL A 49 10.19 15.07 -2.72
CA VAL A 49 10.74 13.70 -2.55
C VAL A 49 11.20 13.41 -1.11
N LYS A 50 12.01 14.29 -0.51
CA LYS A 50 12.48 14.12 0.88
C LYS A 50 11.34 14.02 1.90
N ALA A 51 10.28 14.81 1.74
CA ALA A 51 9.13 14.75 2.63
C ALA A 51 8.36 13.42 2.46
N LYS A 52 8.25 12.91 1.24
CA LYS A 52 7.66 11.58 0.98
C LYS A 52 8.43 10.47 1.70
N GLU A 53 9.76 10.46 1.65
CA GLU A 53 10.59 9.47 2.35
C GLU A 53 10.39 9.47 3.86
N PHE A 54 10.36 10.65 4.49
CA PHE A 54 10.08 10.77 5.92
C PHE A 54 8.69 10.28 6.30
N LEU A 55 7.66 10.68 5.54
CA LEU A 55 6.27 10.23 5.74
C LEU A 55 6.16 8.70 5.61
N TYR A 56 6.81 8.10 4.61
CA TYR A 56 6.84 6.65 4.44
C TYR A 56 7.55 5.94 5.58
N GLY A 57 8.62 6.52 6.13
CA GLY A 57 9.32 5.98 7.28
C GLY A 57 8.44 5.89 8.52
N ILE A 58 7.63 6.92 8.77
CA ILE A 58 6.69 6.97 9.91
C ILE A 58 5.51 6.02 9.68
N ALA A 59 4.88 6.11 8.50
CA ALA A 59 3.72 5.29 8.18
C ALA A 59 4.02 3.77 8.20
N LYS A 60 5.29 3.37 7.94
CA LYS A 60 5.75 1.98 7.96
C LYS A 60 6.28 1.50 9.30
N ALA A 61 6.35 2.35 10.32
CA ALA A 61 6.82 1.96 11.64
C ALA A 61 6.07 0.71 12.12
N TYR A 62 6.83 -0.29 12.58
CA TYR A 62 6.26 -1.57 13.01
C TYR A 62 5.80 -1.52 14.46
N THR A 63 6.43 -0.68 15.28
CA THR A 63 6.14 -0.50 16.69
C THR A 63 5.65 0.92 16.95
N GLU A 64 4.90 1.10 18.03
CA GLU A 64 4.50 2.43 18.51
C GLU A 64 5.73 3.25 18.90
N ILE A 65 6.75 2.61 19.50
CA ILE A 65 8.03 3.26 19.87
C ILE A 65 8.72 3.88 18.64
N ASP A 66 8.91 3.09 17.57
CA ASP A 66 9.53 3.57 16.34
C ASP A 66 8.73 4.71 15.70
N PHE A 67 7.39 4.67 15.83
CA PHE A 67 6.52 5.73 15.34
C PHE A 67 6.71 7.02 16.14
N GLU A 68 6.65 6.94 17.46
CA GLU A 68 6.78 8.09 18.36
C GLU A 68 8.14 8.78 18.21
N GLU A 69 9.22 8.02 18.06
CA GLU A 69 10.55 8.60 17.80
C GLU A 69 10.57 9.42 16.51
N ARG A 70 9.99 8.89 15.43
CA ARG A 70 10.01 9.53 14.10
C ARG A 70 9.05 10.71 14.02
N ILE A 71 7.86 10.63 14.62
CA ILE A 71 6.88 11.72 14.62
C ILE A 71 7.40 12.91 15.47
N HIS A 72 8.14 12.64 16.55
CA HIS A 72 8.78 13.68 17.36
C HIS A 72 9.90 14.43 16.62
N GLN A 73 10.67 13.73 15.76
CA GLN A 73 11.64 14.39 14.89
C GLN A 73 10.96 15.38 13.92
N ILE A 74 9.76 15.03 13.40
CA ILE A 74 8.97 15.97 12.59
C ILE A 74 8.49 17.15 13.42
N ARG A 75 8.00 16.92 14.66
CA ARG A 75 7.57 18.01 15.55
C ARG A 75 8.67 19.06 15.75
N ALA A 76 9.92 18.61 15.94
CA ALA A 76 11.07 19.48 16.12
C ALA A 76 11.45 20.27 14.84
N THR A 77 11.19 19.71 13.66
CA THR A 77 11.62 20.31 12.38
C THR A 77 10.51 21.17 11.74
N LYS A 78 9.27 20.68 11.77
CA LYS A 78 8.10 21.25 11.07
C LYS A 78 6.81 20.95 11.82
N LYS A 79 6.48 21.81 12.78
CA LYS A 79 5.28 21.69 13.62
C LYS A 79 3.98 21.61 12.81
N ASN A 80 3.85 22.38 11.74
CA ASN A 80 2.66 22.37 10.88
C ASN A 80 2.40 21.01 10.22
N VAL A 81 3.46 20.28 9.84
CA VAL A 81 3.34 18.93 9.28
C VAL A 81 2.97 17.93 10.37
N TYR A 82 3.56 18.06 11.56
CA TYR A 82 3.19 17.26 12.72
C TYR A 82 1.70 17.41 13.05
N ASP A 83 1.21 18.65 13.19
CA ASP A 83 -0.18 18.95 13.54
C ASP A 83 -1.14 18.32 12.52
N TYR A 84 -0.84 18.43 11.22
CA TYR A 84 -1.62 17.78 10.14
C TYR A 84 -1.63 16.25 10.24
N LEU A 85 -0.48 15.63 10.52
CA LEU A 85 -0.37 14.17 10.59
C LEU A 85 -1.12 13.57 11.79
N ILE A 86 -1.13 14.29 12.91
CA ILE A 86 -1.89 13.89 14.10
C ILE A 86 -3.39 14.12 13.89
N ASP A 87 -3.79 15.24 13.28
CA ASP A 87 -5.20 15.53 12.95
C ASP A 87 -5.78 14.52 11.95
N ALA A 88 -4.97 14.02 11.02
CA ALA A 88 -5.34 12.94 10.10
C ALA A 88 -5.60 11.57 10.79
N ASP A 89 -5.43 11.49 12.12
CA ASP A 89 -5.54 10.30 12.96
C ASP A 89 -4.58 9.16 12.55
N PRO A 90 -3.48 8.95 13.30
CA PRO A 90 -2.52 7.88 13.04
C PRO A 90 -3.14 6.49 12.87
N LYS A 91 -4.30 6.20 13.48
CA LYS A 91 -4.99 4.91 13.32
C LYS A 91 -5.44 4.63 11.88
N LYS A 92 -5.57 5.67 11.05
CA LYS A 92 -6.00 5.55 9.65
C LYS A 92 -4.84 5.33 8.69
N TRP A 93 -3.62 5.75 9.06
CA TRP A 93 -2.51 5.80 8.13
C TRP A 93 -1.20 5.18 8.61
N ALA A 94 -0.97 5.09 9.92
CA ALA A 94 0.22 4.50 10.50
C ALA A 94 0.05 2.99 10.72
N ARG A 95 1.01 2.20 10.27
CA ARG A 95 0.92 0.74 10.34
C ARG A 95 0.80 0.20 11.76
N CYS A 96 1.56 0.74 12.71
CA CYS A 96 1.55 0.30 14.11
C CYS A 96 0.18 0.51 14.80
N TYR A 97 -0.60 1.51 14.37
CA TYR A 97 -1.92 1.80 14.94
C TYR A 97 -3.08 1.31 14.09
N PHE A 98 -2.83 0.81 12.87
CA PHE A 98 -3.90 0.37 11.98
C PHE A 98 -4.47 -0.98 12.48
N PRO A 99 -5.79 -1.09 12.67
CA PRO A 99 -6.41 -2.26 13.30
C PRO A 99 -6.35 -3.54 12.46
N ALA A 100 -6.04 -3.44 11.16
CA ALA A 100 -5.92 -4.58 10.26
C ALA A 100 -4.51 -4.75 9.68
N MET A 101 -4.28 -5.86 8.99
CA MET A 101 -3.00 -6.08 8.29
C MET A 101 -2.91 -5.19 7.05
N ARG A 102 -2.32 -3.99 7.20
CA ARG A 102 -2.01 -3.13 6.05
C ARG A 102 -0.87 -3.76 5.25
N TYR A 103 -1.20 -4.32 4.09
CA TYR A 103 -0.21 -4.67 3.07
C TYR A 103 0.50 -3.37 2.69
N SER A 104 1.84 -3.38 2.71
CA SER A 104 2.76 -2.23 2.70
C SER A 104 2.72 -1.29 1.48
N ILE A 105 1.57 -1.19 0.80
CA ILE A 105 1.24 -0.29 -0.28
C ILE A 105 0.86 1.03 0.38
N ILE A 106 1.77 1.99 0.30
CA ILE A 106 1.57 3.36 0.74
C ILE A 106 2.00 4.35 -0.33
N THR A 107 2.30 3.86 -1.54
CA THR A 107 2.84 4.66 -2.64
C THR A 107 1.80 4.82 -3.74
N THR A 108 1.89 5.94 -4.44
CA THR A 108 1.02 6.31 -5.57
C THR A 108 1.48 5.76 -6.90
N ASN A 109 2.56 4.97 -6.90
CA ASN A 109 3.10 4.29 -8.08
C ASN A 109 2.02 3.54 -8.87
N ILE A 110 0.98 3.03 -8.21
CA ILE A 110 -0.17 2.39 -8.86
C ILE A 110 -0.95 3.41 -9.71
N ALA A 111 -1.34 4.53 -9.10
CA ALA A 111 -2.06 5.59 -9.79
C ALA A 111 -1.21 6.22 -10.91
N GLU A 112 0.08 6.46 -10.65
CA GLU A 112 1.05 6.95 -11.64
C GLU A 112 1.17 5.99 -12.82
N SER A 113 1.42 4.70 -12.57
CA SER A 113 1.54 3.69 -13.62
C SER A 113 0.26 3.55 -14.46
N MET A 114 -0.91 3.68 -13.83
CA MET A 114 -2.19 3.67 -14.55
C MET A 114 -2.38 4.94 -15.37
N ASN A 115 -2.01 6.11 -14.84
CA ASN A 115 -2.08 7.39 -15.57
C ASN A 115 -1.14 7.41 -16.78
N ASP A 116 0.04 6.81 -16.64
CA ASP A 116 1.01 6.65 -17.73
C ASP A 116 0.50 5.67 -18.79
N LEU A 117 -0.05 4.52 -18.38
CA LEU A 117 -0.66 3.55 -19.28
C LEU A 117 -1.80 4.17 -20.11
N LEU A 118 -2.59 5.05 -19.48
CA LEU A 118 -3.75 5.71 -20.09
C LEU A 118 -3.41 7.08 -20.67
N LYS A 119 -2.13 7.44 -20.77
CA LYS A 119 -1.72 8.75 -21.29
C LYS A 119 -2.20 8.97 -22.72
N GLU A 120 -1.95 8.02 -23.61
CA GLU A 120 -2.40 8.06 -25.01
C GLU A 120 -3.93 7.92 -25.10
N ALA A 121 -4.54 7.11 -24.23
CA ALA A 121 -5.98 6.89 -24.20
C ALA A 121 -6.77 8.21 -24.00
N ARG A 122 -6.19 9.18 -23.29
CA ARG A 122 -6.80 10.50 -23.00
C ARG A 122 -6.84 11.44 -24.20
N GLU A 123 -6.09 11.17 -25.26
CA GLU A 123 -6.11 11.98 -26.49
C GLU A 123 -7.27 11.60 -27.42
N PHE A 124 -7.92 10.46 -27.18
CA PHE A 124 -9.08 10.03 -27.94
C PHE A 124 -10.38 10.67 -27.42
N PRO A 125 -11.42 10.76 -28.27
CA PRO A 125 -12.79 11.01 -27.80
C PRO A 125 -13.21 10.01 -26.71
N ILE A 126 -14.21 10.37 -25.90
CA ILE A 126 -14.67 9.56 -24.75
C ILE A 126 -14.87 8.09 -25.13
N LEU A 127 -15.50 7.82 -26.28
CA LEU A 127 -15.71 6.46 -26.76
C LEU A 127 -14.39 5.70 -27.01
N GLY A 128 -13.42 6.34 -27.69
CA GLY A 128 -12.11 5.72 -27.95
C GLY A 128 -11.28 5.53 -26.69
N MET A 129 -11.39 6.44 -25.72
CA MET A 129 -10.77 6.28 -24.40
C MET A 129 -11.35 5.07 -23.67
N LEU A 130 -12.68 4.93 -23.63
CA LEU A 130 -13.36 3.81 -22.97
C LEU A 130 -13.03 2.47 -23.64
N GLU A 131 -13.00 2.41 -24.98
CA GLU A 131 -12.60 1.21 -25.71
C GLU A 131 -11.15 0.82 -25.44
N THR A 132 -10.25 1.81 -25.34
CA THR A 132 -8.85 1.58 -24.98
C THR A 132 -8.73 0.99 -23.58
N ILE A 133 -9.41 1.59 -22.59
CA ILE A 133 -9.44 1.08 -21.21
C ILE A 133 -9.98 -0.35 -21.18
N ARG A 134 -11.13 -0.60 -21.83
CA ARG A 134 -11.76 -1.91 -21.92
C ARG A 134 -10.79 -2.95 -22.49
N THR A 135 -10.17 -2.66 -23.62
CA THR A 135 -9.25 -3.58 -24.31
C THR A 135 -8.03 -3.91 -23.44
N LYS A 136 -7.42 -2.91 -22.79
CA LYS A 136 -6.27 -3.12 -21.89
C LYS A 136 -6.65 -3.99 -20.69
N LEU A 137 -7.77 -3.71 -20.04
CA LEU A 137 -8.22 -4.49 -18.87
C LEU A 137 -8.57 -5.92 -19.25
N GLN A 138 -9.26 -6.12 -20.37
CA GLN A 138 -9.60 -7.45 -20.86
C GLN A 138 -8.35 -8.28 -21.16
N GLY A 139 -7.36 -7.69 -21.84
CA GLY A 139 -6.07 -8.35 -22.07
C GLY A 139 -5.37 -8.72 -20.75
N TRP A 140 -5.29 -7.78 -19.81
CA TRP A 140 -4.68 -8.04 -18.51
C TRP A 140 -5.37 -9.15 -17.72
N PHE A 141 -6.71 -9.17 -17.68
CA PHE A 141 -7.44 -10.23 -16.98
C PHE A 141 -7.33 -11.57 -17.70
N HIS A 142 -7.28 -11.55 -19.03
CA HIS A 142 -7.01 -12.75 -19.81
C HIS A 142 -5.64 -13.33 -19.47
N ASP A 143 -4.58 -12.54 -19.54
CA ASP A 143 -3.20 -12.98 -19.25
C ASP A 143 -3.08 -13.50 -17.82
N ARG A 144 -3.69 -12.82 -16.85
CA ARG A 144 -3.73 -13.28 -15.46
C ARG A 144 -4.45 -14.61 -15.31
N LEU A 145 -5.57 -14.80 -16.00
CA LEU A 145 -6.29 -16.07 -15.97
C LEU A 145 -5.44 -17.19 -16.57
N GLN A 146 -4.72 -16.93 -17.67
CA GLN A 146 -3.83 -17.93 -18.27
C GLN A 146 -2.68 -18.31 -17.32
N LEU A 147 -2.06 -17.32 -16.67
CA LEU A 147 -1.03 -17.57 -15.67
C LEU A 147 -1.59 -18.37 -14.48
N ALA A 148 -2.77 -17.99 -13.98
CA ALA A 148 -3.42 -18.67 -12.86
C ALA A 148 -3.74 -20.14 -13.17
N LYS A 149 -4.13 -20.47 -14.40
CA LYS A 149 -4.35 -21.85 -14.85
C LYS A 149 -3.09 -22.70 -14.84
N GLN A 150 -1.92 -22.09 -14.98
CA GLN A 150 -0.63 -22.78 -14.95
C GLN A 150 -0.07 -22.92 -13.53
N TRP A 151 -0.70 -22.31 -12.53
CA TRP A 151 -0.23 -22.40 -11.14
C TRP A 151 -0.51 -23.78 -10.57
N MET A 152 0.54 -24.41 -10.04
CA MET A 152 0.48 -25.74 -9.43
C MET A 152 0.56 -25.70 -7.91
N SER A 153 1.04 -24.60 -7.34
CA SER A 153 1.24 -24.47 -5.90
C SER A 153 0.06 -23.79 -5.21
N MET A 154 0.03 -23.93 -3.88
CA MET A 154 -1.00 -23.31 -3.02
C MET A 154 -0.84 -21.77 -2.96
N LEU A 155 0.37 -21.26 -3.18
CA LEU A 155 0.70 -19.85 -3.02
C LEU A 155 0.86 -19.17 -4.39
N THR A 156 0.62 -17.87 -4.45
CA THR A 156 0.93 -17.11 -5.67
C THR A 156 2.44 -17.06 -5.89
N PRO A 157 2.93 -16.97 -7.14
CA PRO A 157 4.36 -16.88 -7.42
C PRO A 157 5.04 -15.71 -6.69
N TYR A 158 4.33 -14.59 -6.48
CA TYR A 158 4.85 -13.49 -5.67
C TYR A 158 5.07 -13.88 -4.21
N ALA A 159 4.09 -14.56 -3.59
CA ALA A 159 4.18 -14.98 -2.20
C ALA A 159 5.33 -15.98 -2.00
N GLU A 160 5.49 -16.96 -2.89
CA GLU A 160 6.60 -17.92 -2.87
C GLU A 160 7.96 -17.23 -2.96
N ARG A 161 8.14 -16.34 -3.95
CA ARG A 161 9.39 -15.56 -4.08
C ARG A 161 9.67 -14.71 -2.84
N LYS A 162 8.63 -14.19 -2.19
CA LYS A 162 8.79 -13.37 -0.99
C LYS A 162 9.17 -14.22 0.23
N LEU A 163 8.63 -15.43 0.35
CA LEU A 163 9.00 -16.38 1.38
C LEU A 163 10.43 -16.87 1.18
N ALA A 164 10.81 -17.29 -0.03
CA ALA A 164 12.16 -17.73 -0.33
C ALA A 164 13.22 -16.66 0.02
N LYS A 165 12.95 -15.38 -0.29
CA LYS A 165 13.83 -14.27 0.09
C LYS A 165 13.93 -14.03 1.59
N ARG A 166 12.90 -14.38 2.35
CA ARG A 166 12.90 -14.23 3.82
C ARG A 166 13.60 -15.39 4.48
N ASP A 167 13.39 -16.59 3.96
CA ASP A 167 14.07 -17.81 4.38
C ASP A 167 15.59 -17.63 4.27
N ASP A 168 16.07 -17.23 3.08
CA ASP A 168 17.48 -16.91 2.82
C ASP A 168 18.07 -15.89 3.82
N LYS A 169 17.33 -14.82 4.13
CA LYS A 169 17.76 -13.81 5.11
C LYS A 169 17.74 -14.33 6.55
N SER A 170 16.80 -15.19 6.89
CA SER A 170 16.61 -15.71 8.25
C SER A 170 17.76 -16.63 8.67
N CYS A 171 18.49 -17.23 7.72
CA CYS A 171 19.68 -18.03 7.96
C CYS A 171 20.77 -17.29 8.77
N HIS A 172 20.73 -15.96 8.84
CA HIS A 172 21.69 -15.15 9.59
C HIS A 172 21.19 -14.73 10.99
N PHE A 173 19.94 -15.03 11.35
CA PHE A 173 19.38 -14.62 12.63
C PHE A 173 19.71 -15.63 13.72
N LYS A 174 20.20 -15.14 14.86
CA LYS A 174 20.32 -15.94 16.09
C LYS A 174 19.11 -15.65 16.97
N VAL A 175 18.33 -16.69 17.25
CA VAL A 175 17.13 -16.60 18.06
C VAL A 175 17.44 -17.10 19.46
N HIS A 176 17.23 -16.26 20.47
CA HIS A 176 17.34 -16.64 21.87
C HIS A 176 15.95 -16.60 22.52
N PRO A 177 15.46 -17.71 23.09
CA PRO A 177 14.19 -17.69 23.81
C PRO A 177 14.31 -16.82 25.06
N ILE A 178 13.33 -15.94 25.27
CA ILE A 178 13.11 -15.24 26.54
C ILE A 178 12.07 -16.01 27.36
N ASP A 179 10.97 -16.40 26.72
CA ASP A 179 9.95 -17.31 27.25
C ASP A 179 9.23 -18.05 26.10
N GLN A 180 8.07 -18.68 26.37
CA GLN A 180 7.32 -19.47 25.38
C GLN A 180 6.84 -18.67 24.16
N TRP A 181 6.70 -17.35 24.29
CA TRP A 181 6.09 -16.50 23.26
C TRP A 181 6.97 -15.32 22.87
N ARG A 182 8.03 -15.03 23.65
CA ARG A 182 8.97 -13.94 23.40
C ARG A 182 10.36 -14.46 23.06
N PHE A 183 10.90 -13.93 21.97
CA PHE A 183 12.21 -14.29 21.46
C PHE A 183 13.05 -13.04 21.24
N TYR A 184 14.32 -13.13 21.59
CA TYR A 184 15.33 -12.13 21.29
C TYR A 184 16.04 -12.50 19.99
N LEU A 185 15.89 -11.66 18.98
CA LEU A 185 16.54 -11.81 17.68
C LEU A 185 17.81 -10.95 17.63
N LEU A 186 18.94 -11.63 17.42
CA LEU A 186 20.23 -11.03 17.13
C LEU A 186 20.49 -11.11 15.62
N ASP A 187 20.56 -9.95 14.98
CA ASP A 187 21.10 -9.76 13.63
C ASP A 187 22.41 -8.95 13.74
N ASN A 188 23.35 -9.13 12.80
CA ASN A 188 24.65 -8.44 12.77
C ASN A 188 24.54 -6.90 12.80
N HIS A 189 23.34 -6.35 12.56
CA HIS A 189 23.08 -4.91 12.50
C HIS A 189 22.00 -4.41 13.48
N ARG A 190 21.13 -5.27 14.02
CA ARG A 190 20.02 -4.86 14.91
C ARG A 190 19.62 -5.98 15.88
N ASN A 191 19.26 -5.59 17.09
CA ASN A 191 18.67 -6.47 18.09
C ASN A 191 17.19 -6.13 18.25
N SER A 192 16.32 -7.13 18.32
CA SER A 192 14.89 -6.90 18.48
C SER A 192 14.24 -8.01 19.30
N THR A 193 13.22 -7.65 20.09
CA THR A 193 12.39 -8.63 20.78
C THR A 193 11.12 -8.83 19.96
N VAL A 194 10.77 -10.08 19.67
CA VAL A 194 9.56 -10.45 18.94
C VAL A 194 8.66 -11.24 19.87
N ASP A 195 7.39 -10.85 19.88
CA ASP A 195 6.31 -11.56 20.56
C ASP A 195 5.46 -12.27 19.48
N THR A 196 5.15 -13.55 19.70
CA THR A 196 4.38 -14.38 18.76
C THR A 196 2.94 -14.66 19.22
N THR A 197 2.46 -13.96 20.25
CA THR A 197 1.06 -14.01 20.71
C THR A 197 0.12 -13.29 19.75
#